data_AF-A0A8S3QS76-F1
#
_entry.id   AF-A0A8S3QS76-F1
#
_cell.length_a   1.000
_cell.length_b   1.000
_cell.length_c   1.000
_cell.angle_alpha   90.00
_cell.angle_beta   90.00
_cell.angle_gamma   90.00
#
_symmetry.space_group_name_H-M   'P 1'
#
loop_
_entity.id
_entity.type
_entity.pdbx_description
1 polymer ?
#
loop_
_entity_poly.entity_id
_entity_poly.type
_entity_poly.pdbx_seq_one_letter_code
_entity_poly.pdbx_strand_id
1 'polypeptide(L)'
;MHATTPINVDKLAWELQRHPDRYFVNSLINGLRKGFFTGVSSLPEKVLECKNLLSTTKCPDDVSGLVKSELDNNFVIGPFTKAPFDIYRVSPVGIVEGKYSKKKRLILDLSAPHNSDEHSSVNDLINKEDFSLSYIKIDDAIKIIKEYGFASRCFLHLLDDFLTIDRPSANADATMKILVSVFASLEIPIAKHKTLGPVTCIGHYSYGS
;
A
#
# COMPACT_ATOMS: atom_id res chain seq x y z
N MET A 1 -17.33 15.48 3.28
CA MET A 1 -16.10 15.18 2.51
C MET A 1 -15.70 13.76 2.85
N HIS A 2 -15.35 12.96 1.85
CA HIS A 2 -14.87 11.59 2.05
C HIS A 2 -13.56 11.43 1.27
N ALA A 3 -12.59 10.73 1.86
CA ALA A 3 -11.41 10.33 1.12
C ALA A 3 -11.83 9.33 0.04
N THR A 4 -11.17 9.39 -1.11
CA THR A 4 -11.48 8.52 -2.25
C THR A 4 -10.32 7.58 -2.51
N THR A 5 -10.66 6.34 -2.89
CA THR A 5 -9.67 5.44 -3.49
C THR A 5 -9.54 5.77 -4.98
N PRO A 6 -8.33 5.74 -5.57
CA PRO A 6 -8.16 5.89 -7.01
C PRO A 6 -8.66 4.66 -7.78
N ILE A 7 -9.01 3.56 -7.10
CA ILE A 7 -9.44 2.32 -7.74
C ILE A 7 -10.90 2.41 -8.18
N ASN A 8 -11.18 2.03 -9.42
CA ASN A 8 -12.55 1.86 -9.90
C ASN A 8 -13.19 0.60 -9.28
N VAL A 9 -13.88 0.80 -8.15
CA VAL A 9 -14.40 -0.31 -7.33
C VAL A 9 -15.52 -1.08 -8.04
N ASP A 10 -16.35 -0.41 -8.83
CA ASP A 10 -17.44 -1.07 -9.56
C ASP A 10 -16.91 -2.02 -10.63
N LYS A 11 -15.89 -1.58 -11.36
CA LYS A 11 -15.22 -2.43 -12.33
C LYS A 11 -14.45 -3.56 -11.67
N LEU A 12 -13.75 -3.29 -10.57
CA LEU A 12 -13.08 -4.34 -9.80
C LEU A 12 -14.08 -5.40 -9.32
N ALA A 13 -15.25 -4.99 -8.84
CA ALA A 13 -16.31 -5.91 -8.43
C ALA A 13 -16.82 -6.77 -9.59
N TRP A 14 -16.92 -6.19 -10.79
CA TRP A 14 -17.30 -6.90 -12.02
C TRP A 14 -16.25 -7.94 -12.43
N GLU A 15 -14.96 -7.57 -12.45
CA GLU A 15 -13.87 -8.51 -12.78
C GLU A 15 -13.80 -9.67 -11.76
N LEU A 16 -14.08 -9.40 -10.49
CA LEU A 16 -14.08 -10.40 -9.42
C LEU A 16 -15.39 -11.19 -9.31
N GLN A 17 -16.34 -11.05 -10.24
CA GLN A 17 -17.63 -11.73 -10.19
C GLN A 17 -17.49 -13.26 -10.13
N ARG A 18 -16.47 -13.81 -10.79
CA ARG A 18 -16.20 -15.26 -10.88
C ARG A 18 -15.18 -15.78 -9.87
N HIS A 19 -14.72 -14.95 -8.93
CA HIS A 19 -13.76 -15.38 -7.92
C HIS A 19 -14.38 -16.45 -6.98
N PRO A 20 -13.70 -17.56 -6.69
CA PRO A 20 -14.25 -18.65 -5.87
C PRO A 20 -14.47 -18.24 -4.41
N ASP A 21 -13.58 -17.42 -3.86
CA ASP A 21 -13.74 -16.88 -2.52
C ASP A 21 -14.57 -15.58 -2.55
N ARG A 22 -15.86 -15.71 -2.26
CA ARG A 22 -16.80 -14.58 -2.19
C ARG A 22 -16.68 -13.77 -0.91
N TYR A 23 -16.20 -14.37 0.18
CA TYR A 23 -16.02 -13.67 1.45
C TYR A 23 -14.89 -12.65 1.34
N PHE A 24 -13.76 -13.07 0.74
CA PHE A 24 -12.65 -12.18 0.40
C PHE A 24 -13.10 -11.03 -0.51
N VAL A 25 -13.79 -11.33 -1.62
CA VAL A 25 -14.26 -10.29 -2.55
C VAL A 25 -15.19 -9.30 -1.87
N ASN A 26 -16.16 -9.78 -1.08
CA ASN A 26 -17.07 -8.88 -0.38
C ASN A 26 -16.33 -8.01 0.65
N SER A 27 -15.37 -8.58 1.38
CA SER A 27 -14.53 -7.83 2.32
C SER A 27 -13.69 -6.78 1.63
N LEU A 28 -13.04 -7.11 0.50
CA LEU A 28 -12.23 -6.19 -0.30
C LEU A 28 -13.07 -5.02 -0.86
N ILE A 29 -14.20 -5.33 -1.52
CA ILE A 29 -15.06 -4.32 -2.13
C ILE A 29 -15.70 -3.42 -1.07
N ASN A 30 -16.16 -4.00 0.04
CA ASN A 30 -16.68 -3.21 1.16
C ASN A 30 -15.58 -2.35 1.77
N GLY A 31 -14.37 -2.88 1.93
CA GLY A 31 -13.23 -2.14 2.45
C GLY A 31 -12.85 -0.94 1.59
N LEU A 32 -12.84 -1.10 0.26
CA LEU A 32 -12.57 -0.01 -0.67
C LEU A 32 -13.67 1.06 -0.70
N ARG A 33 -14.93 0.69 -0.48
CA ARG A 33 -16.07 1.63 -0.46
C ARG A 33 -16.30 2.31 0.88
N LYS A 34 -16.07 1.60 1.98
CA LYS A 34 -16.48 2.00 3.33
C LYS A 34 -15.32 2.16 4.31
N GLY A 35 -14.10 1.80 3.89
CA GLY A 35 -12.91 1.73 4.74
C GLY A 35 -12.66 0.32 5.28
N PHE A 36 -11.39 0.04 5.58
CA PHE A 36 -10.95 -1.21 6.19
C PHE A 36 -10.92 -1.05 7.72
N PHE A 37 -11.26 -2.12 8.43
CA PHE A 37 -10.99 -2.18 9.86
C PHE A 37 -9.48 -2.27 10.08
N THR A 38 -8.94 -1.36 10.88
CA THR A 38 -7.50 -1.22 11.09
C THR A 38 -6.90 -2.23 12.06
N GLY A 39 -7.72 -3.10 12.65
CA GLY A 39 -7.24 -4.12 13.61
C GLY A 39 -6.99 -3.59 15.02
N VAL A 40 -7.31 -2.32 15.29
CA VAL A 40 -7.10 -1.70 16.59
C VAL A 40 -8.08 -2.31 17.60
N SER A 41 -7.53 -2.94 18.64
CA SER A 41 -8.27 -3.69 19.66
C SER A 41 -9.09 -2.81 20.62
N SER A 42 -8.71 -1.54 20.80
CA SER A 42 -9.41 -0.61 21.69
C SER A 42 -9.34 0.83 21.17
N LEU A 43 -10.44 1.57 21.36
CA LEU A 43 -10.50 3.00 21.03
C LEU A 43 -9.80 3.84 22.11
N PRO A 44 -9.26 5.01 21.76
CA PRO A 44 -8.67 5.91 22.76
C PRO A 44 -9.72 6.35 23.78
N GLU A 45 -9.37 6.32 25.06
CA GLU A 45 -10.23 6.78 26.16
C GLU A 45 -10.05 8.27 26.46
N LYS A 46 -8.93 8.86 26.03
CA LYS A 46 -8.55 10.26 26.27
C LYS A 46 -7.93 10.85 25.01
N VAL A 47 -8.01 12.18 24.89
CA VAL A 47 -7.34 12.92 23.83
C VAL A 47 -5.82 12.77 24.00
N LEU A 48 -5.14 12.37 22.93
CA LEU A 48 -3.69 12.23 22.90
C LEU A 48 -3.12 12.98 21.69
N GLU A 49 -2.33 14.01 21.95
CA GLU A 49 -1.68 14.80 20.91
C GLU A 49 -0.16 14.69 20.99
N CYS A 50 0.44 14.06 19.98
CA CYS A 50 1.89 13.97 19.86
C CYS A 50 2.45 15.12 19.01
N LYS A 51 3.60 15.67 19.42
CA LYS A 51 4.30 16.71 18.66
C LYS A 51 4.99 16.12 17.43
N ASN A 52 4.88 16.82 16.30
CA ASN A 52 5.55 16.42 15.05
C ASN A 52 7.06 16.24 15.22
N LEU A 53 7.64 15.39 14.37
CA LEU A 53 9.08 15.11 14.38
C LEU A 53 9.86 16.36 13.93
N LEU A 54 11.08 16.52 14.45
CA LEU A 54 11.96 17.67 14.16
C LEU A 54 12.25 17.86 12.66
N SER A 55 12.11 16.80 11.85
CA SER A 55 12.26 16.88 10.38
C SER A 55 11.22 17.79 9.73
N THR A 56 10.03 17.93 10.32
CA THR A 56 8.98 18.83 9.82
C THR A 56 9.34 20.30 10.03
N THR A 57 9.92 20.65 11.17
CA THR A 57 10.36 22.02 11.48
C THR A 57 11.47 22.49 10.53
N LYS A 58 12.30 21.57 10.04
CA LYS A 58 13.39 21.89 9.11
C LYS A 58 12.93 22.17 7.68
N CYS A 59 11.74 21.69 7.30
CA CYS A 59 11.26 21.75 5.92
C CYS A 59 9.73 22.04 5.84
N PRO A 60 9.24 23.19 6.37
CA PRO A 60 7.81 23.47 6.48
C PRO A 60 7.11 23.61 5.12
N ASP A 61 7.79 24.15 4.12
CA ASP A 61 7.25 24.30 2.76
C ASP A 61 7.01 22.94 2.09
N ASP A 62 7.95 21.99 2.28
CA ASP A 62 7.79 20.62 1.79
C ASP A 62 6.63 19.91 2.47
N VAL A 63 6.45 20.10 3.79
CA VAL A 63 5.29 19.55 4.52
C VAL A 63 4.00 20.08 3.89
N SER A 64 3.91 21.40 3.72
CA SER A 64 2.72 22.06 3.19
C SER A 64 2.41 21.60 1.76
N GLY A 65 3.44 21.47 0.92
CA GLY A 65 3.30 20.97 -0.45
C GLY A 65 2.86 19.50 -0.51
N LEU A 66 3.42 18.64 0.35
CA LEU A 66 3.03 17.23 0.44
C LEU A 66 1.59 17.08 0.95
N VAL A 67 1.21 17.77 2.02
CA VAL A 67 -0.17 17.75 2.53
C VAL A 67 -1.15 18.27 1.49
N LYS A 68 -0.82 19.36 0.79
CA LYS A 68 -1.65 19.87 -0.29
C LYS A 68 -1.82 18.84 -1.40
N SER A 69 -0.76 18.14 -1.80
CA SER A 69 -0.85 17.06 -2.78
C SER A 69 -1.78 15.93 -2.33
N GLU A 70 -1.77 15.54 -1.05
CA GLU A 70 -2.69 14.51 -0.53
C GLU A 70 -4.16 14.99 -0.55
N LEU A 71 -4.39 16.29 -0.28
CA LEU A 71 -5.72 16.91 -0.34
C LEU A 71 -6.23 17.03 -1.78
N ASP A 72 -5.38 17.46 -2.71
CA ASP A 72 -5.72 17.61 -4.13
C ASP A 72 -6.11 16.25 -4.75
N ASN A 73 -5.54 15.15 -4.25
CA ASN A 73 -5.89 13.79 -4.65
C ASN A 73 -7.07 13.19 -3.86
N ASN A 74 -7.66 13.94 -2.91
CA ASN A 74 -8.69 13.47 -1.99
C ASN A 74 -8.31 12.22 -1.18
N PHE A 75 -7.02 12.02 -0.91
CA PHE A 75 -6.55 10.88 -0.08
C PHE A 75 -6.68 11.16 1.41
N VAL A 76 -6.67 12.45 1.80
CA VAL A 76 -6.82 12.90 3.18
C VAL A 76 -7.98 13.89 3.26
N ILE A 77 -8.66 13.93 4.41
CA ILE A 77 -9.72 14.90 4.71
C ILE A 77 -9.18 15.89 5.75
N GLY A 78 -9.47 17.18 5.52
CA GLY A 78 -9.01 18.28 6.37
C GLY A 78 -8.34 19.37 5.53
N PRO A 79 -7.46 20.19 6.12
CA PRO A 79 -7.22 20.32 7.55
C PRO A 79 -8.48 20.79 8.28
N PHE A 80 -8.73 20.28 9.48
CA PHE A 80 -9.88 20.68 10.28
C PHE A 80 -9.52 21.86 11.19
N THR A 81 -10.40 22.87 11.25
CA THR A 81 -10.23 24.02 12.15
C THR A 81 -10.61 23.69 13.60
N LYS A 82 -11.37 22.63 13.82
CA LYS A 82 -11.71 22.04 15.13
C LYS A 82 -11.63 20.52 15.02
N ALA A 83 -11.21 19.86 16.09
CA ALA A 83 -11.18 18.40 16.15
C ALA A 83 -12.56 17.80 15.78
N PRO A 84 -12.62 16.80 14.89
CA PRO A 84 -13.87 16.22 14.42
C PRO A 84 -14.55 15.30 15.45
N PHE A 85 -13.84 14.89 16.50
CA PHE A 85 -14.32 14.00 17.55
C PHE A 85 -13.97 14.56 18.93
N ASP A 86 -14.75 14.20 19.96
CA ASP A 86 -14.50 14.62 21.34
C ASP A 86 -13.27 13.94 21.94
N ILE A 87 -13.03 12.67 21.56
CA ILE A 87 -11.85 11.88 21.92
C ILE A 87 -11.15 11.49 20.63
N TYR A 88 -9.88 11.88 20.50
CA TYR A 88 -9.09 11.65 19.30
C TYR A 88 -7.62 11.47 19.63
N ARG A 89 -6.88 10.92 18.67
CA ARG A 89 -5.43 10.76 18.73
C ARG A 89 -4.78 11.44 17.54
N VAL A 90 -3.76 12.26 17.79
CA VAL A 90 -2.92 12.86 16.76
C VAL A 90 -1.55 12.20 16.79
N SER A 91 -1.29 11.36 15.79
CA SER A 91 0.04 10.80 15.55
C SER A 91 0.95 11.86 14.91
N PRO A 92 2.24 11.91 15.30
CA PRO A 92 3.14 12.91 14.79
C PRO A 92 3.53 12.59 13.34
N VAL A 93 3.69 13.64 12.55
CA VAL A 93 4.21 13.53 11.18
C VAL A 93 5.70 13.87 11.12
N GLY A 94 6.37 13.30 10.13
CA GLY A 94 7.78 13.52 9.81
C GLY A 94 8.02 13.63 8.32
N ILE A 95 9.20 14.11 7.95
CA ILE A 95 9.72 14.00 6.59
C ILE A 95 10.89 13.01 6.57
N VAL A 96 10.89 12.14 5.57
CA VAL A 96 12.02 11.25 5.22
C VAL A 96 12.36 11.40 3.75
N GLU A 97 13.64 11.38 3.41
CA GLU A 97 14.12 11.36 2.03
C GLU A 97 14.36 9.92 1.56
N GLY A 98 13.82 9.56 0.39
CA GLY A 98 14.07 8.27 -0.20
C GLY A 98 15.53 8.11 -0.60
N LYS A 99 16.22 7.09 -0.05
CA LYS A 99 17.65 6.80 -0.20
C LYS A 99 18.21 6.98 -1.63
N TYR A 100 17.45 6.60 -2.65
CA TYR A 100 17.89 6.63 -4.05
C TYR A 100 17.26 7.75 -4.89
N SER A 101 16.03 8.16 -4.56
CA SER A 101 15.30 9.16 -5.35
C SER A 101 15.51 10.59 -4.86
N LYS A 102 16.06 10.76 -3.64
CA LYS A 102 16.07 12.02 -2.89
C LYS A 102 14.68 12.67 -2.74
N LYS A 103 13.61 11.94 -3.08
CA LYS A 103 12.24 12.42 -2.97
C LYS A 103 11.84 12.39 -1.51
N LYS A 104 11.43 13.54 -0.99
CA LYS A 104 10.85 13.69 0.34
C LYS A 104 9.47 13.03 0.39
N ARG A 105 9.19 12.35 1.50
CA ARG A 105 7.91 11.72 1.79
C ARG A 105 7.46 12.13 3.18
N LEU A 106 6.17 12.40 3.30
CA LEU A 106 5.52 12.55 4.59
C LEU A 106 5.41 11.15 5.21
N ILE A 107 5.82 11.01 6.46
CA ILE A 107 5.66 9.79 7.25
C ILE A 107 4.75 10.08 8.44
N LEU A 108 3.94 9.10 8.81
CA LEU A 108 3.12 9.12 10.01
C LEU A 108 3.71 8.13 11.02
N ASP A 109 4.07 8.62 12.20
CA ASP A 109 4.63 7.77 13.25
C ASP A 109 3.51 7.15 14.09
N LEU A 110 3.07 5.96 13.68
CA LEU A 110 2.07 5.17 14.40
C LEU A 110 2.62 4.46 15.65
N SER A 111 3.94 4.50 15.85
CA SER A 111 4.62 3.97 17.03
C SER A 111 4.70 4.99 18.17
N ALA A 112 4.38 6.27 17.90
CA ALA A 112 4.31 7.29 18.93
C ALA A 112 3.04 7.17 19.79
N PRO A 113 3.10 7.41 21.12
CA PRO A 113 4.30 7.79 21.87
C PRO A 113 5.20 6.57 22.12
N HIS A 114 6.50 6.75 21.92
CA HIS A 114 7.49 5.70 22.14
C HIS A 114 7.70 5.50 23.64
N ASN A 115 7.65 4.25 24.10
CA ASN A 115 7.96 3.85 25.49
C ASN A 115 7.14 4.60 26.56
N SER A 116 5.85 4.82 26.32
CA SER A 116 4.95 5.39 27.34
C SER A 116 4.21 4.28 28.07
N ASP A 117 4.35 4.22 29.40
CA ASP A 117 3.57 3.30 30.25
C ASP A 117 2.09 3.68 30.33
N GLU A 118 1.75 4.94 29.98
CA GLU A 118 0.38 5.49 30.06
C GLU A 118 -0.39 5.38 28.75
N HIS A 119 0.32 5.28 27.61
CA HIS A 119 -0.29 5.33 26.28
C HIS A 119 0.37 4.33 25.32
N SER A 120 -0.36 3.28 24.96
CA SER A 120 0.07 2.32 23.94
C SER A 120 0.17 2.98 22.56
N SER A 121 1.14 2.58 21.75
CA SER A 121 1.23 3.01 20.35
C SER A 121 0.05 2.45 19.52
N VAL A 122 -0.26 3.03 18.36
CA VAL A 122 -1.31 2.43 17.50
C VAL A 122 -0.90 1.02 17.06
N ASN A 123 0.39 0.82 16.82
CA ASN A 123 0.93 -0.48 16.45
C ASN A 123 0.82 -1.52 17.57
N ASP A 124 0.93 -1.13 18.84
CA ASP A 124 0.77 -2.06 19.97
C ASP A 124 -0.68 -2.51 20.15
N LEU A 125 -1.64 -1.72 19.65
CA LEU A 125 -3.07 -2.04 19.73
C LEU A 125 -3.51 -2.99 18.62
N ILE A 126 -2.67 -3.25 17.62
CA ILE A 126 -2.96 -4.15 16.50
C ILE A 126 -2.36 -5.52 16.81
N ASN A 127 -3.22 -6.54 16.80
CA ASN A 127 -2.80 -7.92 16.97
C ASN A 127 -1.91 -8.36 15.79
N LYS A 128 -0.65 -8.71 16.05
CA LYS A 128 0.31 -9.07 15.00
C LYS A 128 0.00 -10.40 14.33
N GLU A 129 -0.67 -11.30 15.04
CA GLU A 129 -1.04 -12.61 14.51
C GLU A 129 -2.09 -12.47 13.39
N ASP A 130 -3.01 -11.51 13.54
CA ASP A 130 -4.12 -11.27 12.59
C ASP A 130 -3.65 -10.62 11.27
N PHE A 131 -2.46 -10.00 11.26
CA PHE A 131 -1.91 -9.28 10.11
C PHE A 131 -0.53 -9.79 9.67
N SER A 132 -0.20 -11.05 9.97
CA SER A 132 1.07 -11.64 9.57
C SER A 132 1.20 -11.74 8.04
N LEU A 133 2.16 -11.00 7.47
CA LEU A 133 2.49 -11.06 6.05
C LEU A 133 3.46 -12.22 5.79
N SER A 134 3.02 -13.23 5.04
CA SER A 134 3.92 -14.25 4.49
C SER A 134 4.45 -13.78 3.13
N TYR A 135 5.75 -13.46 3.06
CA TYR A 135 6.40 -13.04 1.83
C TYR A 135 6.70 -14.25 0.96
N ILE A 136 6.16 -14.26 -0.27
CA ILE A 136 6.61 -15.19 -1.31
C ILE A 136 8.02 -14.76 -1.69
N LYS A 137 9.01 -15.64 -1.52
CA LYS A 137 10.39 -15.39 -1.94
C LYS A 137 10.56 -15.71 -3.42
N ILE A 138 11.59 -15.15 -4.04
CA ILE A 138 12.00 -15.53 -5.40
C ILE A 138 12.31 -17.04 -5.46
N ASP A 139 12.85 -17.62 -4.39
CA ASP A 139 13.10 -19.06 -4.31
C ASP A 139 11.79 -19.88 -4.38
N ASP A 140 10.71 -19.39 -3.81
CA ASP A 140 9.39 -20.02 -3.91
C ASP A 140 8.87 -19.93 -5.35
N ALA A 141 9.05 -18.79 -6.02
CA ALA A 141 8.75 -18.64 -7.43
C ALA A 141 9.57 -19.60 -8.31
N ILE A 142 10.88 -19.73 -8.06
CA ILE A 142 11.77 -20.66 -8.78
C ILE A 142 11.33 -22.11 -8.53
N LYS A 143 10.92 -22.45 -7.30
CA LYS A 143 10.41 -23.78 -6.97
C LYS A 143 9.12 -24.08 -7.73
N ILE A 144 8.17 -23.15 -7.78
CA ILE A 144 6.93 -23.29 -8.57
C ILE A 144 7.25 -23.52 -10.05
N ILE A 145 8.19 -22.76 -10.63
CA ILE A 145 8.60 -22.93 -12.03
C ILE A 145 9.24 -24.30 -12.28
N LYS A 146 10.05 -24.79 -11.33
CA LYS A 146 10.68 -26.12 -11.43
C LYS A 146 9.68 -27.26 -11.25
N GLU A 147 8.68 -27.10 -10.39
CA GLU A 147 7.71 -28.13 -10.03
C GLU A 147 6.59 -28.29 -11.07
N TYR A 148 6.07 -27.17 -11.61
CA TYR A 148 5.00 -27.18 -12.61
C TYR A 148 5.51 -27.06 -14.07
N GLY A 149 6.82 -26.87 -14.23
CA GLY A 149 7.52 -26.76 -15.52
C GLY A 149 7.29 -25.42 -16.25
N PHE A 150 8.12 -25.15 -17.27
CA PHE A 150 8.02 -23.99 -18.18
C PHE A 150 6.72 -23.95 -19.02
N ALA A 151 5.80 -24.87 -18.78
CA ALA A 151 4.56 -25.05 -19.51
C ALA A 151 3.38 -24.28 -18.89
N SER A 152 3.59 -23.34 -17.97
CA SER A 152 2.50 -22.53 -17.40
C SER A 152 2.85 -21.04 -17.41
N ARG A 153 1.84 -20.20 -17.68
CA ARG A 153 1.93 -18.74 -17.49
C ARG A 153 1.74 -18.50 -16.01
N CYS A 154 2.74 -17.91 -15.35
CA CYS A 154 2.69 -17.66 -13.92
C CYS A 154 2.54 -16.17 -13.66
N PHE A 155 1.62 -15.84 -12.76
CA PHE A 155 1.44 -14.49 -12.23
C PHE A 155 1.80 -14.53 -10.74
N LEU A 156 2.85 -13.82 -10.37
CA LEU A 156 3.37 -13.75 -9.01
C LEU A 156 3.15 -12.34 -8.50
N HIS A 157 2.61 -12.23 -7.29
CA HIS A 157 2.38 -10.97 -6.60
C HIS A 157 3.34 -10.87 -5.42
N LEU A 158 4.20 -9.86 -5.43
CA LEU A 158 5.20 -9.57 -4.40
C LEU A 158 4.87 -8.20 -3.78
N LEU A 159 3.97 -8.18 -2.79
CA LEU A 159 3.50 -6.95 -2.13
C LEU A 159 2.83 -5.95 -3.08
N ASP A 160 3.55 -4.93 -3.56
CA ASP A 160 3.11 -3.94 -4.53
C ASP A 160 3.67 -4.20 -5.94
N ASP A 161 4.55 -5.19 -6.08
CA ASP A 161 5.15 -5.59 -7.35
C ASP A 161 4.43 -6.78 -7.98
N PHE A 162 4.24 -6.71 -9.30
CA PHE A 162 3.63 -7.77 -10.10
C PHE A 162 4.66 -8.34 -11.07
N LEU A 163 4.90 -9.65 -10.98
CA LEU A 163 5.79 -10.39 -11.89
C LEU A 163 4.96 -11.34 -12.74
N THR A 164 5.03 -11.15 -14.06
CA THR A 164 4.43 -12.09 -15.03
C THR A 164 5.52 -12.85 -15.75
N ILE A 165 5.40 -14.18 -15.77
CA ILE A 165 6.33 -15.07 -16.46
C ILE A 165 5.55 -15.80 -17.54
N ASP A 166 5.93 -15.52 -18.79
CA ASP A 166 5.37 -16.19 -19.97
C ASP A 166 6.29 -17.34 -20.42
N ARG A 167 5.69 -18.29 -21.13
CA ARG A 167 6.45 -19.39 -21.76
C ARG A 167 7.34 -18.81 -22.87
N PRO A 168 8.48 -19.44 -23.20
CA PRO A 168 9.33 -18.98 -24.30
C PRO A 168 8.62 -18.86 -25.66
N SER A 169 7.57 -19.67 -25.88
CA SER A 169 6.75 -19.66 -27.09
C SER A 169 5.54 -18.72 -27.04
N ALA A 170 5.29 -18.06 -25.90
CA ALA A 170 4.17 -17.16 -25.72
C ALA A 170 4.54 -15.72 -26.10
N ASN A 171 3.54 -14.93 -26.49
CA ASN A 171 3.71 -13.53 -26.84
C ASN A 171 3.68 -12.68 -25.56
N ALA A 172 4.86 -12.45 -24.97
CA ALA A 172 5.00 -11.68 -23.74
C ALA A 172 4.56 -10.21 -23.89
N ASP A 173 4.71 -9.62 -25.09
CA ASP A 173 4.18 -8.28 -25.38
C ASP A 173 2.65 -8.22 -25.28
N ALA A 174 1.95 -9.24 -25.78
CA ALA A 174 0.50 -9.33 -25.66
C ALA A 174 0.07 -9.48 -24.19
N THR A 175 0.75 -10.34 -23.42
CA THR A 175 0.53 -10.49 -21.99
C THR A 175 0.72 -9.17 -21.23
N MET A 176 1.82 -8.47 -21.48
CA MET A 176 2.10 -7.18 -20.82
C MET A 176 1.06 -6.13 -21.19
N LYS A 177 0.65 -6.04 -22.47
CA LYS A 177 -0.40 -5.12 -22.91
C LYS A 177 -1.73 -5.41 -22.22
N ILE A 178 -2.11 -6.68 -22.08
CA ILE A 178 -3.31 -7.07 -21.34
C ILE A 178 -3.20 -6.61 -19.89
N LEU A 179 -2.07 -6.86 -19.22
CA LEU A 179 -1.86 -6.46 -17.82
C LEU A 179 -1.98 -4.94 -17.66
N VAL A 180 -1.24 -4.16 -18.45
CA VAL A 180 -1.28 -2.70 -18.39
C VAL A 180 -2.70 -2.18 -18.70
N SER A 181 -3.38 -2.81 -19.66
CA SER A 181 -4.76 -2.47 -19.99
C SER A 181 -5.69 -2.72 -18.80
N VAL A 182 -5.59 -3.87 -18.13
CA VAL A 182 -6.43 -4.18 -16.95
C VAL A 182 -6.20 -3.15 -15.84
N PHE A 183 -4.95 -2.85 -15.49
CA PHE A 183 -4.62 -1.88 -14.45
C PHE A 183 -5.13 -0.48 -14.78
N ALA A 184 -4.91 -0.01 -16.01
CA ALA A 184 -5.44 1.27 -16.47
C ALA A 184 -6.97 1.28 -16.40
N SER A 185 -7.60 0.16 -16.75
CA SER A 185 -9.05 0.03 -16.74
C SER A 185 -9.65 0.06 -15.33
N LEU A 186 -8.89 -0.41 -14.32
CA LEU A 186 -9.21 -0.40 -12.90
C LEU A 186 -8.76 0.90 -12.19
N GLU A 187 -8.17 1.83 -12.93
CA GLU A 187 -7.57 3.08 -12.41
C GLU A 187 -6.46 2.84 -11.38
N ILE A 188 -5.82 1.65 -11.42
CA ILE A 188 -4.67 1.34 -10.59
C ILE A 188 -3.44 2.04 -11.17
N PRO A 189 -2.80 2.96 -10.44
CA PRO A 189 -1.66 3.71 -10.96
C PRO A 189 -0.45 2.80 -11.15
N ILE A 190 0.09 2.77 -12.36
CA ILE A 190 1.35 2.07 -12.68
C ILE A 190 2.50 3.07 -12.76
N ALA A 191 3.59 2.79 -12.04
CA ALA A 191 4.82 3.55 -12.16
C ALA A 191 5.57 3.21 -13.47
N LYS A 192 5.19 3.86 -14.59
CA LYS A 192 5.74 3.59 -15.94
C LYS A 192 7.28 3.50 -16.00
N HIS A 193 7.98 4.36 -15.25
CA HIS A 193 9.45 4.39 -15.21
C HIS A 193 10.08 3.22 -14.45
N LYS A 194 9.28 2.44 -13.71
CA LYS A 194 9.67 1.22 -13.01
C LYS A 194 9.11 -0.03 -13.66
N THR A 195 8.20 0.12 -14.62
CA THR A 195 7.64 -1.00 -15.36
C THR A 195 8.66 -1.51 -16.36
N LEU A 196 9.15 -2.72 -16.15
CA LEU A 196 10.05 -3.41 -17.08
C LEU A 196 9.22 -4.30 -18.01
N GLY A 197 9.34 -4.07 -19.32
CA GLY A 197 8.64 -4.82 -20.37
C GLY A 197 9.54 -5.82 -21.07
N PRO A 198 8.96 -6.77 -21.83
CA PRO A 198 9.38 -8.17 -21.83
C PRO A 198 10.90 -8.34 -21.90
N VAL A 199 11.47 -8.79 -20.79
CA VAL A 199 12.91 -9.06 -20.67
C VAL A 199 13.14 -10.53 -20.35
N THR A 200 14.25 -11.07 -20.85
CA THR A 200 14.71 -12.43 -20.52
C THR A 200 15.58 -12.46 -19.27
N CYS A 201 15.94 -11.30 -18.72
CA CYS A 201 16.71 -11.15 -17.49
C CYS A 201 16.11 -10.03 -16.63
N ILE A 202 15.97 -10.29 -15.33
CA ILE A 202 15.54 -9.30 -14.35
C ILE A 202 16.76 -9.01 -13.47
N GLY A 203 17.16 -7.74 -13.39
CA GLY A 203 18.20 -7.32 -12.46
C GLY A 203 17.65 -7.35 -11.02
N HIS A 204 18.21 -8.22 -10.17
CA HIS A 204 17.90 -8.23 -8.75
C HIS A 204 18.97 -7.43 -7.99
N TYR A 205 18.54 -6.41 -7.25
CA TYR A 205 19.37 -5.82 -6.21
C TYR A 205 19.11 -6.60 -4.92
N SER A 206 19.98 -7.56 -4.62
CA SER A 206 20.00 -8.25 -3.34
C SER A 206 20.16 -7.20 -2.24
N TYR A 207 19.20 -7.10 -1.33
CA TYR A 207 19.43 -6.46 -0.04
C TYR A 207 20.55 -7.25 0.64
N GLY A 208 21.71 -6.60 0.78
CA GLY A 208 22.84 -7.15 1.52
C GLY A 208 22.40 -7.51 2.94
N SER A 209 22.84 -8.70 3.35
CA SER A 209 22.76 -9.28 4.68
C SER A 209 23.08 -8.32 5.82
#